data_AF-A0A536I0Y5-F1
#
_entry.id   AF-A0A536I0Y5-F1
#
_cell.length_a   1.000
_cell.length_b   1.000
_cell.length_c   1.000
_cell.angle_alpha   90.00
_cell.angle_beta   90.00
_cell.angle_gamma   90.00
#
_symmetry.space_group_name_H-M   'P 1'
#
loop_
_entity.id
_entity.type
_entity.pdbx_description
1 polymer ?
#
loop_
_entity_poly.entity_id
_entity_poly.type
_entity_poly.pdbx_seq_one_letter_code
_entity_poly.pdbx_strand_id
1 'polypeptide(L)'
;MAVEKNLRPAEGMRGDQTALQSAADPQRLMDGEDPQTRLGDDARHWAAVYLQLIKFNEELIASMRAVLASDPSNIESDNAQLLEAHMQRLRYRLDFWLGRVTETAGTSAG
;
A
#
# COMPACT_ATOMS: atom_id res chain seq x y z
N MET A 1 11.12 -51.53 -0.38
CA MET A 1 10.36 -50.71 0.59
C MET A 1 11.38 -50.09 1.51
N ALA A 2 11.45 -48.79 1.82
CA ALA A 2 10.81 -47.57 1.35
C ALA A 2 11.85 -46.47 1.67
N VAL A 3 12.00 -45.45 0.82
CA VAL A 3 12.79 -44.26 1.17
C VAL A 3 11.83 -43.09 1.08
N GLU A 4 11.28 -42.70 2.23
CA GLU A 4 10.50 -41.48 2.35
C GLU A 4 11.43 -40.30 2.08
N LYS A 5 11.22 -39.67 0.93
CA LYS A 5 11.82 -38.39 0.57
C LYS A 5 11.16 -37.33 1.45
N ASN A 6 11.80 -36.98 2.56
CA ASN A 6 11.45 -35.83 3.39
C ASN A 6 11.49 -34.55 2.53
N LEU A 7 10.32 -34.16 2.02
CA LEU A 7 10.09 -32.86 1.41
C LEU A 7 10.04 -31.84 2.56
N ARG A 8 11.09 -31.01 2.69
CA ARG A 8 11.06 -29.86 3.61
C ARG A 8 9.91 -28.91 3.21
N PRO A 9 9.14 -28.35 4.15
CA PRO A 9 7.99 -27.53 3.81
C PRO A 9 8.40 -26.15 3.26
N ALA A 10 7.46 -25.56 2.52
CA ALA A 10 7.53 -24.29 1.81
C ALA A 10 7.70 -23.05 2.72
N GLU A 11 8.91 -22.83 3.25
CA GLU A 11 9.20 -21.66 4.10
C GLU A 11 9.24 -20.33 3.30
N GLY A 12 9.58 -20.35 2.01
CA GLY A 12 9.55 -19.14 1.16
C GLY A 12 8.13 -18.61 0.90
N MET A 13 7.19 -19.52 0.63
CA MET A 13 5.81 -19.18 0.23
C MET A 13 4.99 -18.51 1.36
N ARG A 14 5.36 -18.75 2.62
CA ARG A 14 4.69 -18.14 3.80
C ARG A 14 5.17 -16.70 4.06
N GLY A 15 6.40 -16.36 3.67
CA GLY A 15 6.96 -15.00 3.78
C GLY A 15 6.27 -14.02 2.82
N ASP A 16 6.13 -14.41 1.56
CA ASP A 16 5.54 -13.57 0.52
C ASP A 16 4.05 -13.30 0.78
N GLN A 17 3.33 -14.31 1.27
CA GLN A 17 1.90 -14.18 1.61
C GLN A 17 1.67 -13.23 2.77
N THR A 18 2.57 -13.22 3.76
CA THR A 18 2.49 -12.31 4.92
C THR A 18 2.79 -10.87 4.51
N ALA A 19 3.80 -10.68 3.64
CA ALA A 19 4.14 -9.37 3.10
C ALA A 19 3.00 -8.80 2.25
N LEU A 20 2.38 -9.63 1.40
CA LEU A 20 1.23 -9.24 0.58
C LEU A 20 0.03 -8.85 1.43
N GLN A 21 -0.30 -9.63 2.47
CA GLN A 21 -1.37 -9.29 3.41
C GLN A 21 -1.11 -7.96 4.11
N SER A 22 0.11 -7.72 4.57
CA SER A 22 0.47 -6.46 5.23
C SER A 22 0.48 -5.26 4.28
N ALA A 23 0.89 -5.46 3.03
CA ALA A 23 0.83 -4.43 1.99
C ALA A 23 -0.61 -4.06 1.63
N ALA A 24 -1.50 -5.06 1.59
CA ALA A 24 -2.90 -4.90 1.27
C ALA A 24 -3.76 -4.32 2.40
N ASP A 25 -3.32 -4.44 3.66
CA ASP A 25 -4.14 -4.10 4.83
C ASP A 25 -4.57 -2.61 4.86
N PRO A 26 -5.86 -2.29 4.61
CA PRO A 26 -6.37 -0.91 4.61
C PRO A 26 -6.40 -0.28 6.00
N GLN A 27 -6.30 -1.07 7.08
CA GLN A 27 -6.27 -0.57 8.45
C GLN A 27 -4.87 -0.15 8.89
N ARG A 28 -3.83 -0.52 8.14
CA ARG A 28 -2.46 -0.17 8.47
C ARG A 28 -2.23 1.34 8.37
N LEU A 29 -1.95 1.94 9.52
CA LEU A 29 -1.70 3.36 9.68
C LEU A 29 -0.24 3.73 9.42
N MET A 30 -0.01 5.01 9.14
CA MET A 30 1.32 5.62 9.29
C MET A 30 1.57 5.99 10.75
N ASP A 31 2.86 6.06 11.12
CA ASP A 31 3.23 6.46 12.47
C ASP A 31 2.72 7.88 12.78
N GLY A 32 1.98 8.01 13.87
CA GLY A 32 1.38 9.28 14.30
C GLY A 32 0.03 9.59 13.66
N GLU A 33 -0.48 8.75 12.77
CA GLU A 33 -1.80 8.92 12.19
C GLU A 33 -2.91 8.59 13.19
N ASP A 34 -3.80 9.54 13.43
CA ASP A 34 -5.00 9.35 14.28
C ASP A 34 -6.29 9.49 13.45
N PRO A 35 -6.91 8.38 12.99
CA PRO A 35 -8.16 8.42 12.22
C PRO A 35 -9.36 8.96 13.00
N GLN A 36 -9.27 9.09 14.33
CA GLN A 36 -10.35 9.60 15.19
C GLN A 36 -10.26 11.10 15.43
N THR A 37 -9.21 11.76 14.94
CA THR A 37 -9.10 13.22 15.01
C THR A 37 -10.34 13.90 14.40
N ARG A 38 -10.76 14.99 15.04
CA ARG A 38 -11.82 15.88 14.57
C ARG A 38 -11.26 17.18 13.99
N LEU A 39 -9.93 17.33 14.00
CA LEU A 39 -9.27 18.52 13.50
C LEU A 39 -9.22 18.46 11.97
N GLY A 40 -9.81 19.45 11.30
CA GLY A 40 -9.76 19.54 9.84
C GLY A 40 -8.34 19.69 9.29
N ASP A 41 -7.43 20.28 10.07
CA ASP A 41 -6.01 20.42 9.71
C ASP A 41 -5.31 19.06 9.64
N ASP A 42 -5.60 18.15 10.58
CA ASP A 42 -5.06 16.78 10.54
C ASP A 42 -5.57 16.04 9.30
N ALA A 43 -6.85 16.20 8.95
CA ALA A 43 -7.43 15.58 7.77
C ALA A 43 -6.76 16.08 6.48
N ARG A 44 -6.52 17.40 6.37
CA ARG A 44 -5.78 17.99 5.24
C ARG A 44 -4.33 17.52 5.20
N HIS A 45 -3.68 17.45 6.35
CA HIS A 45 -2.29 17.01 6.47
C HIS A 45 -2.12 15.58 5.96
N TRP A 46 -2.92 14.63 6.48
CA TRP A 46 -2.82 13.24 6.08
C TRP A 46 -3.23 13.01 4.63
N ALA A 47 -4.26 13.70 4.12
CA ALA A 47 -4.58 13.66 2.69
C ALA A 47 -3.38 14.09 1.82
N ALA A 48 -2.67 15.14 2.21
CA ALA A 48 -1.48 15.60 1.50
C ALA A 48 -0.33 14.57 1.57
N VAL A 49 -0.10 13.95 2.73
CA VAL A 49 0.92 12.90 2.92
C VAL A 49 0.65 11.70 2.02
N TYR A 50 -0.58 11.16 2.04
CA TYR A 50 -0.94 10.03 1.18
C TYR A 50 -0.83 10.37 -0.31
N LEU A 51 -1.25 11.57 -0.72
CA LEU A 51 -1.11 12.01 -2.10
C LEU A 51 0.36 12.08 -2.54
N GLN A 52 1.25 12.60 -1.69
CA GLN A 52 2.69 12.65 -1.98
C GLN A 52 3.28 11.26 -2.12
N LEU A 53 2.92 10.34 -1.24
CA LEU A 53 3.41 8.95 -1.29
C LEU A 53 2.92 8.20 -2.52
N ILE A 54 1.65 8.39 -2.92
CA ILE A 54 1.11 7.81 -4.16
C ILE A 54 1.91 8.30 -5.36
N LYS A 55 2.12 9.62 -5.48
CA LYS A 55 2.88 10.20 -6.61
C LYS A 55 4.30 9.65 -6.68
N PHE A 56 4.99 9.61 -5.54
CA PHE A 56 6.34 9.07 -5.47
C PHE A 56 6.39 7.59 -5.90
N ASN A 57 5.47 6.76 -5.42
CA ASN A 57 5.40 5.35 -5.80
C ASN A 57 5.03 5.16 -7.27
N GLU A 58 4.16 5.99 -7.84
CA GLU A 58 3.81 5.96 -9.26
C GLU A 58 5.01 6.29 -10.14
N GLU A 59 5.81 7.31 -9.79
CA GLU A 59 7.05 7.67 -10.49
C GLU A 59 8.10 6.56 -10.41
N LEU A 60 8.24 5.93 -9.24
CA LEU A 60 9.15 4.80 -9.05
C LEU A 60 8.72 3.59 -9.88
N ILE A 61 7.43 3.22 -9.84
CA ILE A 61 6.87 2.11 -10.62
C ILE A 61 7.04 2.36 -12.12
N ALA A 62 6.78 3.59 -12.58
CA ALA A 62 6.98 3.96 -13.99
C ALA A 62 8.45 3.80 -14.41
N SER A 63 9.38 4.25 -13.56
CA SER A 63 10.83 4.11 -13.79
C SER A 63 11.25 2.64 -13.84
N MET A 64 10.77 1.82 -12.92
CA MET A 64 11.03 0.37 -12.92
C MET A 64 10.49 -0.29 -14.18
N ARG A 65 9.26 0.03 -14.60
CA ARG A 65 8.67 -0.52 -15.83
C ARG A 65 9.46 -0.13 -17.07
N ALA A 66 10.00 1.08 -17.14
CA ALA A 66 10.84 1.52 -18.24
C ALA A 66 12.15 0.72 -18.34
N VAL A 67 12.79 0.43 -17.19
CA VAL A 67 13.98 -0.42 -17.13
C VAL A 67 13.63 -1.87 -17.53
N LEU A 68 12.55 -2.42 -17.01
CA LEU A 68 12.12 -3.80 -17.28
C LEU A 68 11.65 -4.01 -18.72
N ALA A 69 11.11 -2.98 -19.40
CA ALA A 69 10.80 -3.05 -20.82
C ALA A 69 12.05 -3.30 -21.68
N SER A 70 13.25 -2.99 -21.18
CA SER A 70 14.53 -3.28 -21.85
C SER A 70 15.06 -4.69 -21.56
N ASP A 71 14.54 -5.38 -20.53
CA ASP A 71 14.85 -6.78 -20.19
C ASP A 71 13.63 -7.47 -19.52
N PRO A 72 12.74 -8.11 -20.29
CA PRO A 72 11.48 -8.67 -19.80
C PRO A 72 11.63 -9.95 -18.96
N SER A 73 12.84 -10.46 -18.77
CA SER A 73 13.10 -11.68 -17.97
C SER A 73 13.00 -11.47 -16.45
N ASN A 74 12.86 -10.22 -16.00
CA ASN A 74 13.18 -9.83 -14.62
C ASN A 74 11.98 -9.36 -13.76
N ILE A 75 10.73 -9.60 -14.19
CA ILE A 75 9.55 -9.32 -13.34
C ILE A 75 9.07 -10.63 -12.71
N GLU A 76 9.46 -10.86 -11.46
CA GLU A 76 8.77 -11.87 -10.65
C GLU A 76 7.34 -11.38 -10.34
N SER A 77 6.34 -12.17 -10.75
CA SER A 77 4.90 -11.89 -10.61
C SER A 77 4.51 -11.40 -9.20
N ASP A 78 5.17 -11.93 -8.17
CA ASP A 78 4.84 -11.66 -6.77
C ASP A 78 5.16 -10.21 -6.36
N ASN A 79 6.22 -9.63 -6.93
CA ASN A 79 6.56 -8.22 -6.71
C ASN A 79 5.52 -7.27 -7.30
N ALA A 80 4.92 -7.63 -8.44
CA ALA A 80 3.88 -6.82 -9.06
C ALA A 80 2.61 -6.79 -8.22
N GLN A 81 2.21 -7.94 -7.66
CA GLN A 81 1.04 -8.05 -6.77
C GLN A 81 1.24 -7.27 -5.47
N LEU A 82 2.45 -7.33 -4.90
CA LEU A 82 2.79 -6.58 -3.68
C LEU A 82 2.71 -5.07 -3.91
N LEU A 83 3.25 -4.57 -5.03
CA LEU A 83 3.18 -3.16 -5.40
C LEU A 83 1.74 -2.71 -5.64
N GLU A 84 0.94 -3.53 -6.31
CA GLU A 84 -0.47 -3.22 -6.54
C GLU A 84 -1.25 -3.14 -5.22
N ALA A 85 -1.09 -4.13 -4.34
CA ALA A 85 -1.70 -4.14 -3.01
C ALA A 85 -1.32 -2.90 -2.19
N HIS A 86 -0.03 -2.52 -2.21
CA HIS A 86 0.45 -1.32 -1.54
C HIS A 86 -0.23 -0.05 -2.10
N MET A 87 -0.33 0.08 -3.42
CA MET A 87 -0.97 1.22 -4.07
C MET A 87 -2.46 1.30 -3.77
N GLN A 88 -3.16 0.17 -3.78
CA GLN A 88 -4.58 0.10 -3.42
C GLN A 88 -4.81 0.59 -1.98
N ARG A 89 -3.96 0.16 -1.04
CA ARG A 89 -4.00 0.62 0.34
C ARG A 89 -3.81 2.13 0.45
N LEU A 90 -2.79 2.69 -0.18
CA LEU A 90 -2.52 4.14 -0.11
C LEU A 90 -3.70 4.95 -0.65
N ARG A 91 -4.31 4.51 -1.76
CA ARG A 91 -5.49 5.17 -2.35
C ARG A 91 -6.71 5.10 -1.44
N TYR A 92 -6.99 3.94 -0.85
CA TYR A 92 -8.08 3.79 0.12
C TYR A 92 -7.94 4.77 1.30
N ARG A 93 -6.73 4.93 1.83
CA ARG A 93 -6.45 5.88 2.92
C ARG A 93 -6.57 7.34 2.48
N LEU A 94 -6.12 7.67 1.26
CA LEU A 94 -6.34 9.00 0.70
C LEU A 94 -7.83 9.33 0.62
N ASP A 95 -8.64 8.41 0.11
CA ASP A 95 -10.09 8.61 0.00
C ASP A 95 -10.75 8.81 1.37
N PHE A 96 -10.33 8.05 2.38
CA PHE A 96 -10.77 8.24 3.77
C PHE A 96 -10.51 9.68 4.25
N TRP A 97 -9.29 10.19 4.07
CA TRP A 97 -8.94 11.53 4.52
C TRP A 97 -9.60 12.64 3.72
N LEU A 98 -9.76 12.46 2.40
CA LEU A 98 -10.51 13.39 1.57
C LEU A 98 -11.99 13.48 2.02
N GLY A 99 -12.59 12.36 2.41
CA GLY A 99 -13.92 12.34 3.03
C GLY A 99 -13.96 13.16 4.32
N ARG A 100 -12.96 13.03 5.20
CA ARG A 100 -12.89 13.83 6.43
C ARG A 100 -12.69 15.33 6.16
N VAL A 101 -11.95 15.70 5.12
CA VAL A 101 -11.80 17.10 4.72
C VAL A 101 -13.14 17.72 4.31
N THR A 102 -13.99 16.98 3.59
CA THR A 102 -15.31 17.50 3.18
C THR A 102 -16.29 17.59 4.35
N GLU A 103 -16.28 16.62 5.28
CA GLU A 103 -17.11 16.64 6.50
C GLU A 103 -16.78 17.83 7.41
N THR A 104 -15.49 18.13 7.59
CA THR A 104 -15.02 19.22 8.45
C THR A 104 -15.30 20.61 7.83
N ALA A 105 -15.24 20.72 6.50
CA ALA A 105 -15.63 21.93 5.79
C ALA A 105 -17.15 22.20 5.89
N GLY A 106 -17.99 21.17 5.84
CA GLY A 106 -19.44 21.31 6.00
C GLY A 106 -19.90 21.69 7.41
N THR A 107 -19.13 21.32 8.44
CA THR A 107 -19.48 21.59 9.86
C THR A 107 -19.11 23.01 10.30
N SER A 108 -18.21 23.69 9.59
CA SER A 108 -17.74 25.05 9.94
C SER A 108 -18.63 26.17 9.37
N ALA A 109 -19.70 25.82 8.63
CA ALA A 109 -20.60 26.76 7.94
C ALA A 109 -21.95 26.98 8.67
N GLY A 110 -22.06 26.67 9.96
CA GLY A 110 -23.27 26.78 10.78
C GLY A 110 -23.15 27.76 11.93
#